data_AF-A0A420I419-F1
#
_entry.id   AF-A0A420I419-F1
#
_cell.length_a   1.000
_cell.length_b   1.000
_cell.length_c   1.000
_cell.angle_alpha   90.00
_cell.angle_beta   90.00
_cell.angle_gamma   90.00
#
_symmetry.space_group_name_H-M   'P 1'
#
loop_
_entity.id
_entity.type
_entity.pdbx_description
1 polymer ?
#
loop_
_entity_poly.entity_id
_entity_poly.type
_entity_poly.pdbx_seq_one_letter_code
_entity_poly.pdbx_strand_id
1 'polypeptide(L)'
;MNHNGILTKLVKLNWCSLGIGAKTGNSKYKIPIWSHIFFKSVQIMALQNNSRRIMPYSFLQRLPKSGDATTTGFTLLFSPEPCFLVTSSAWAINPGICPTVSNNFQRWNQRPQALWWSAIGTLKLAPKRVLRSWAARRLRVAFVESLRKCGYSQDGVRISVNKKNGVFHQPSLKGTVQIFANNPSLIKMRNHDLMKQMDFTVQLLIKKLTETGSKNSRNRFDYSGRHQGKDKKRTF
;
A
#
# COMPACT_ATOMS: atom_id res chain seq x y z
N MET A 1 47.27 19.64 8.49
CA MET A 1 48.21 18.54 8.20
C MET A 1 48.56 17.90 9.53
N ASN A 2 48.10 16.69 9.80
CA ASN A 2 48.74 15.77 10.74
C ASN A 2 48.19 14.35 10.54
N HIS A 3 49.10 13.43 10.76
CA HIS A 3 49.20 12.06 10.26
C HIS A 3 48.42 11.01 11.08
N ASN A 4 48.03 9.95 10.36
CA ASN A 4 48.11 8.51 10.69
C ASN A 4 47.36 7.94 11.91
N GLY A 5 46.75 6.76 11.71
CA GLY A 5 46.48 5.83 12.82
C GLY A 5 45.41 4.76 12.59
N ILE A 6 45.65 3.85 11.64
CA ILE A 6 44.95 2.56 11.55
C ILE A 6 45.30 1.73 12.78
N LEU A 7 44.32 1.17 13.50
CA LEU A 7 44.55 0.00 14.35
C LEU A 7 43.26 -0.82 14.57
N THR A 8 43.30 -1.98 13.95
CA THR A 8 42.50 -3.18 14.14
C THR A 8 42.47 -3.65 15.60
N LYS A 9 41.30 -4.06 16.09
CA LYS A 9 41.21 -4.99 17.23
C LYS A 9 40.30 -6.16 16.88
N LEU A 10 40.97 -7.30 16.66
CA LEU A 10 40.41 -8.64 16.75
C LEU A 10 39.73 -8.84 18.11
N VAL A 11 38.50 -9.34 18.11
CA VAL A 11 37.91 -9.96 19.30
C VAL A 11 38.09 -11.47 19.20
N LYS A 12 38.87 -11.99 20.16
CA LYS A 12 39.20 -13.40 20.37
C LYS A 12 37.95 -14.24 20.63
N LEU A 13 37.96 -15.40 20.00
CA LEU A 13 37.18 -16.59 20.35
C LEU A 13 37.45 -16.99 21.81
N ASN A 14 36.39 -17.36 22.53
CA ASN A 14 36.51 -18.20 23.72
C ASN A 14 35.69 -19.48 23.48
N TRP A 15 36.41 -20.57 23.21
CA TRP A 15 35.92 -21.93 23.25
C TRP A 15 36.08 -22.43 24.67
N CYS A 16 34.98 -22.74 25.37
CA CYS A 16 35.02 -23.57 26.56
C CYS A 16 34.45 -24.94 26.20
N SER A 17 35.37 -25.90 26.12
CA SER A 17 35.15 -27.32 26.17
C SER A 17 34.62 -27.72 27.55
N LEU A 18 33.50 -28.44 27.59
CA LEU A 18 33.16 -29.35 28.67
C LEU A 18 32.54 -30.59 28.03
N GLY A 19 33.35 -31.63 27.94
CA GLY A 19 32.92 -32.95 27.57
C GLY A 19 32.34 -33.73 28.75
N ILE A 20 31.75 -34.87 28.36
CA ILE A 20 31.43 -36.08 29.12
C ILE A 20 29.95 -36.25 29.46
N GLY A 21 29.36 -37.32 28.89
CA GLY A 21 28.17 -37.95 29.43
C GLY A 21 27.28 -38.62 28.39
N ALA A 22 27.75 -39.69 27.75
CA ALA A 22 26.86 -40.60 27.03
C ALA A 22 25.97 -41.34 28.03
N LYS A 23 24.64 -41.18 27.93
CA LYS A 23 23.66 -42.16 28.39
C LYS A 23 22.49 -42.22 27.40
N THR A 24 22.40 -43.37 26.75
CA THR A 24 21.22 -43.92 26.08
C THR A 24 20.00 -43.86 26.98
N GLY A 25 18.89 -43.29 26.49
CA GLY A 25 17.64 -43.20 27.23
C GLY A 25 16.51 -42.67 26.36
N ASN A 26 15.78 -43.60 25.75
CA ASN A 26 14.55 -43.38 25.01
C ASN A 26 13.54 -42.62 25.89
N SER A 27 13.29 -41.34 25.60
CA SER A 27 12.29 -40.55 26.30
C SER A 27 11.54 -39.62 25.34
N LYS A 28 10.28 -39.98 25.12
CA LYS A 28 9.28 -39.19 24.40
C LYS A 28 8.92 -37.96 25.24
N TYR A 29 9.64 -36.85 25.04
CA TYR A 29 9.15 -35.55 25.49
C TYR A 29 8.33 -34.90 24.39
N LYS A 30 7.00 -35.00 24.52
CA LYS A 30 6.04 -34.15 23.81
C LYS A 30 6.30 -32.70 24.20
N ILE A 31 6.88 -31.93 23.29
CA ILE A 31 6.92 -30.47 23.38
C ILE A 31 5.47 -29.98 23.19
N PRO A 32 4.87 -29.27 24.15
CA PRO A 32 3.52 -28.76 23.99
C PRO A 32 3.49 -27.69 22.88
N ILE A 33 2.65 -27.94 21.87
CA ILE A 33 2.42 -27.16 20.63
C ILE A 33 1.86 -25.73 20.89
N TRP A 34 1.83 -25.26 22.12
CA TRP A 34 1.14 -24.03 22.52
C TRP A 34 2.02 -22.77 22.60
N SER A 35 3.29 -22.82 22.20
CA SER A 35 4.17 -21.63 22.19
C SER A 35 4.27 -20.91 20.84
N HIS A 36 3.81 -21.51 19.74
CA HIS A 36 3.90 -20.87 18.41
C HIS A 36 2.71 -19.99 18.01
N ILE A 37 1.61 -20.03 18.78
CA ILE A 37 0.40 -19.25 18.46
C ILE A 37 0.39 -17.89 19.18
N PHE A 38 1.09 -17.74 20.31
CA PHE A 38 1.08 -16.47 21.05
C PHE A 38 2.10 -15.43 20.56
N PHE A 39 3.15 -15.83 19.84
CA PHE A 39 4.16 -14.89 19.35
C PHE A 39 3.84 -14.27 17.97
N LYS A 40 2.90 -14.83 17.21
CA LYS A 40 2.50 -14.26 15.90
C LYS A 40 1.57 -13.05 16.02
N SER A 41 0.83 -12.91 17.11
CA SER A 41 -0.11 -11.79 17.30
C SER A 41 0.57 -10.50 17.79
N VAL A 42 1.75 -10.58 18.39
CA VAL A 42 2.42 -9.39 18.98
C VAL A 42 3.25 -8.62 17.97
N GLN A 43 3.78 -9.26 16.92
CA GLN A 43 4.68 -8.60 15.97
C GLN A 43 3.99 -7.88 14.81
N ILE A 44 2.70 -8.14 14.56
CA ILE A 44 1.89 -7.35 13.63
C ILE A 44 1.50 -5.99 14.27
N MET A 45 1.56 -5.85 15.60
CA MET A 45 1.16 -4.63 16.31
C MET A 45 2.26 -3.56 16.43
N ALA A 46 3.55 -3.92 16.35
CA ALA A 46 4.63 -3.05 16.79
C ALA A 46 5.24 -2.11 15.72
N LEU A 47 4.54 -1.83 14.61
CA LEU A 47 4.93 -0.80 13.64
C LEU A 47 3.75 0.10 13.23
N GLN A 48 2.77 0.25 14.12
CA GLN A 48 1.78 1.31 14.03
C GLN A 48 2.36 2.56 14.68
N ASN A 49 3.07 3.38 13.90
CA ASN A 49 3.31 4.75 14.32
C ASN A 49 1.94 5.48 14.33
N ASN A 50 1.58 6.06 15.48
CA ASN A 50 0.22 6.37 15.96
C ASN A 50 -0.61 7.38 15.14
N SER A 51 -0.27 7.71 13.89
CA SER A 51 -1.01 8.71 13.09
C SER A 51 -1.51 8.23 11.73
N ARG A 52 -1.02 7.11 11.17
CA ARG A 52 -1.40 6.66 9.81
C ARG A 52 -1.60 5.15 9.76
N ARG A 53 -2.87 4.72 9.78
CA ARG A 53 -3.26 3.32 9.55
C ARG A 53 -3.22 3.02 8.06
N ILE A 54 -2.32 2.12 7.64
CA ILE A 54 -2.28 1.60 6.27
C ILE A 54 -3.15 0.34 6.22
N MET A 55 -4.07 0.30 5.26
CA MET A 55 -4.97 -0.84 5.07
C MET A 55 -4.29 -1.96 4.27
N PRO A 56 -4.69 -3.23 4.48
CA PRO A 56 -4.20 -4.34 3.67
C PRO A 56 -4.66 -4.20 2.21
N TYR A 57 -3.97 -4.87 1.29
CA TYR A 57 -4.29 -4.88 -0.14
C TYR A 57 -5.75 -5.24 -0.44
N SER A 58 -6.38 -6.07 0.39
CA SER A 58 -7.78 -6.49 0.26
C SER A 58 -8.80 -5.35 0.33
N PHE A 59 -8.42 -4.18 0.87
CA PHE A 59 -9.28 -2.99 0.89
C PHE A 59 -9.40 -2.29 -0.47
N LEU A 60 -8.54 -2.63 -1.44
CA LEU A 60 -8.63 -2.06 -2.77
C LEU A 60 -9.84 -2.63 -3.52
N GLN A 61 -10.72 -1.74 -3.92
CA GLN A 61 -11.95 -2.06 -4.66
C GLN A 61 -11.70 -1.93 -6.15
N ARG A 62 -12.29 -2.84 -6.93
CA ARG A 62 -12.23 -2.73 -8.38
C ARG A 62 -13.10 -1.55 -8.83
N LEU A 63 -12.50 -0.65 -9.59
CA LEU A 63 -13.25 0.40 -10.25
C LEU A 63 -14.07 -0.23 -11.40
N PRO A 64 -15.37 0.09 -11.53
CA PRO A 64 -16.18 -0.48 -12.60
C PRO A 64 -15.61 -0.09 -13.96
N LYS A 65 -15.68 -1.03 -14.90
CA LYS A 65 -15.07 -0.89 -16.22
C LYS A 65 -15.82 0.16 -17.05
N SER A 66 -15.06 0.91 -17.84
CA SER A 66 -15.61 1.66 -18.98
C SER A 66 -15.74 0.69 -20.15
N GLY A 67 -16.95 0.19 -20.40
CA GLY A 67 -17.23 -0.71 -21.52
C GLY A 67 -16.86 -2.18 -21.27
N ASP A 68 -16.89 -2.95 -22.36
CA ASP A 68 -16.85 -4.41 -22.32
C ASP A 68 -15.53 -4.97 -21.77
N ALA A 69 -15.64 -6.16 -21.17
CA ALA A 69 -14.50 -6.84 -20.55
C ALA A 69 -13.38 -7.19 -21.53
N THR A 70 -13.72 -7.35 -22.82
CA THR A 70 -12.82 -7.67 -23.93
C THR A 70 -12.07 -6.45 -24.44
N THR A 71 -12.72 -5.29 -24.40
CA THR A 71 -12.23 -4.02 -24.96
C THR A 71 -11.34 -3.26 -23.98
N THR A 72 -11.53 -3.46 -22.68
CA THR A 72 -10.73 -2.82 -21.63
C THR A 72 -9.34 -3.46 -21.49
N GLY A 73 -8.30 -2.69 -21.78
CA GLY A 73 -6.90 -3.19 -21.76
C GLY A 73 -6.33 -3.41 -20.35
N PHE A 74 -6.96 -2.85 -19.32
CA PHE A 74 -6.42 -2.87 -17.96
C PHE A 74 -7.53 -2.95 -16.90
N THR A 75 -7.14 -3.28 -15.67
CA THR A 75 -8.02 -3.23 -14.50
C THR A 75 -7.47 -2.22 -13.51
N LEU A 76 -8.33 -1.36 -12.98
CA LEU A 76 -7.95 -0.40 -11.95
C LEU A 76 -8.58 -0.79 -10.61
N LEU A 77 -7.76 -0.90 -9.57
CA LEU A 77 -8.21 -1.02 -8.20
C LEU A 77 -7.92 0.29 -7.46
N PHE A 78 -8.81 0.72 -6.57
CA PHE A 78 -8.65 1.94 -5.81
C PHE A 78 -9.14 1.79 -4.37
N SER A 79 -8.63 2.62 -3.48
CA SER A 79 -9.17 2.83 -2.14
C SER A 79 -8.96 4.29 -1.77
N PRO A 80 -9.93 4.92 -1.07
CA PRO A 80 -9.75 6.26 -0.51
C PRO A 80 -8.73 6.28 0.63
N GLU A 81 -8.50 5.12 1.27
CA GLU A 81 -7.52 4.95 2.33
C GLU A 81 -6.17 4.50 1.78
N PRO A 82 -5.04 4.92 2.37
CA PRO A 82 -3.73 4.38 2.02
C PRO A 82 -3.70 2.86 2.23
N CYS A 83 -3.37 2.11 1.18
CA CYS A 83 -3.30 0.65 1.21
C CYS A 83 -1.92 0.15 0.78
N PHE A 84 -1.53 -1.02 1.26
CA PHE A 84 -0.34 -1.70 0.75
C PHE A 84 -0.50 -2.08 -0.73
N LEU A 85 0.59 -1.95 -1.48
CA LEU A 85 0.64 -2.44 -2.86
C LEU A 85 0.57 -3.98 -2.88
N VAL A 86 0.08 -4.56 -3.99
CA VAL A 86 0.05 -6.02 -4.14
C VAL A 86 1.44 -6.65 -4.02
N THR A 87 2.48 -5.94 -4.46
CA THR A 87 3.88 -6.38 -4.35
C THR A 87 4.46 -6.20 -2.97
N SER A 88 3.80 -5.42 -2.11
CA SER A 88 4.24 -5.09 -0.76
C SER A 88 3.52 -5.86 0.33
N SER A 89 2.39 -6.49 0.00
CA SER A 89 1.57 -7.24 0.97
C SER A 89 2.32 -8.37 1.66
N ALA A 90 3.16 -9.10 0.92
CA ALA A 90 3.88 -10.27 1.43
C ALA A 90 4.81 -9.92 2.61
N TRP A 91 5.61 -8.86 2.47
CA TRP A 91 6.52 -8.42 3.54
C TRP A 91 5.80 -7.58 4.61
N ALA A 92 4.68 -6.92 4.28
CA ALA A 92 3.88 -6.18 5.25
C ALA A 92 3.17 -7.11 6.25
N ILE A 93 2.73 -8.29 5.80
CA ILE A 93 2.09 -9.31 6.66
C ILE A 93 3.16 -10.10 7.44
N ASN A 94 4.30 -10.39 6.82
CA ASN A 94 5.37 -11.20 7.40
C ASN A 94 6.70 -10.43 7.43
N PRO A 95 6.91 -9.54 8.42
CA PRO A 95 8.09 -8.68 8.47
C PRO A 95 9.41 -9.46 8.62
N GLY A 96 9.37 -10.68 9.17
CA GLY A 96 10.57 -11.52 9.33
C GLY A 96 11.16 -12.08 8.03
N ILE A 97 10.41 -12.04 6.92
CA ILE A 97 10.84 -12.65 5.64
C ILE A 97 11.72 -11.70 4.81
N CYS A 98 11.65 -10.39 5.07
CA CYS A 98 12.29 -9.40 4.21
C CYS A 98 13.26 -8.52 5.02
N PRO A 99 14.57 -8.58 4.75
CA PRO A 99 15.57 -7.84 5.51
C PRO A 99 15.46 -6.32 5.32
N THR A 100 14.70 -5.85 4.32
CA THR A 100 14.50 -4.42 4.02
C THR A 100 13.23 -3.85 4.62
N VAL A 101 12.52 -4.60 5.47
CA VAL A 101 11.22 -4.21 6.04
C VAL A 101 11.30 -2.89 6.81
N SER A 102 12.32 -2.70 7.65
CA SER A 102 12.54 -1.45 8.39
C SER A 102 12.67 -0.25 7.43
N ASN A 103 13.52 -0.36 6.42
CA ASN A 103 13.73 0.67 5.40
C ASN A 103 12.45 0.96 4.60
N ASN A 104 11.68 -0.08 4.27
CA ASN A 104 10.41 0.08 3.58
C ASN A 104 9.45 0.86 4.48
N PHE A 105 9.22 0.43 5.72
CA PHE A 105 8.33 1.13 6.66
C PHE A 105 8.72 2.59 6.89
N GLN A 106 10.02 2.89 7.00
CA GLN A 106 10.50 4.27 7.11
C GLN A 106 10.12 5.10 5.87
N ARG A 107 10.38 4.58 4.66
CA ARG A 107 9.98 5.23 3.40
C ARG A 107 8.47 5.43 3.32
N TRP A 108 7.67 4.50 3.85
CA TRP A 108 6.20 4.62 3.90
C TRP A 108 5.75 5.74 4.84
N ASN A 109 6.31 5.82 6.05
CA ASN A 109 5.96 6.84 7.03
C ASN A 109 6.31 8.26 6.55
N GLN A 110 7.42 8.40 5.82
CA GLN A 110 7.86 9.67 5.23
C GLN A 110 7.07 10.10 4.00
N ARG A 111 6.27 9.20 3.39
CA ARG A 111 5.59 9.48 2.14
C ARG A 111 4.48 10.54 2.34
N PRO A 112 4.33 11.52 1.43
CA PRO A 112 3.27 12.53 1.54
C PRO A 112 1.87 11.89 1.44
N GLN A 113 0.87 12.57 2.02
CA GLN A 113 -0.55 12.20 1.97
C GLN A 113 -1.20 12.49 0.59
N ALA A 114 -0.45 12.23 -0.47
CA ALA A 114 -0.87 12.37 -1.85
C ALA A 114 -1.48 11.05 -2.37
N LEU A 115 -1.92 11.02 -3.62
CA LEU A 115 -2.44 9.81 -4.25
C LEU A 115 -1.30 8.82 -4.48
N TRP A 116 -1.34 7.67 -3.81
CA TRP A 116 -0.34 6.63 -4.01
C TRP A 116 -0.77 5.75 -5.16
N TRP A 117 0.01 5.67 -6.23
CA TRP A 117 -0.38 4.82 -7.35
C TRP A 117 0.78 4.03 -7.95
N SER A 118 0.42 2.93 -8.62
CA SER A 118 1.37 2.07 -9.33
C SER A 118 0.71 1.41 -10.54
N ALA A 119 1.50 1.22 -11.60
CA ALA A 119 1.12 0.43 -12.77
C ALA A 119 1.96 -0.86 -12.81
N ILE A 120 1.27 -2.00 -12.87
CA ILE A 120 1.83 -3.33 -12.66
C ILE A 120 1.55 -4.21 -13.89
N GLY A 121 2.62 -4.72 -14.48
CA GLY A 121 2.54 -5.75 -15.53
C GLY A 121 2.40 -7.14 -14.93
N THR A 122 1.29 -7.83 -15.20
CA THR A 122 1.01 -9.16 -14.65
C THR A 122 1.39 -10.28 -15.62
N LEU A 123 1.63 -11.49 -15.10
CA LEU A 123 1.90 -12.67 -15.94
C LEU A 123 0.72 -12.99 -16.87
N LYS A 124 -0.52 -12.61 -16.51
CA LYS A 124 -1.72 -12.77 -17.34
C LYS A 124 -1.66 -11.98 -18.66
N LEU A 125 -0.90 -10.89 -18.69
CA LEU A 125 -0.72 -10.10 -19.90
C LEU A 125 0.14 -10.84 -20.94
N ALA A 126 1.32 -11.29 -20.52
CA ALA A 126 2.30 -11.92 -21.38
C ALA A 126 3.38 -12.64 -20.56
N PRO A 127 3.92 -13.77 -21.06
CA PRO A 127 5.02 -14.48 -20.43
C PRO A 127 6.34 -13.70 -20.49
N LYS A 128 6.56 -12.89 -21.54
CA LYS A 128 7.78 -12.10 -21.71
C LYS A 128 7.79 -10.85 -20.81
N ARG A 129 8.86 -10.69 -20.01
CA ARG A 129 9.06 -9.54 -19.10
C ARG A 129 9.08 -8.19 -19.81
N VAL A 130 9.66 -8.15 -21.02
CA VAL A 130 9.74 -6.93 -21.83
C VAL A 130 8.34 -6.40 -22.16
N LEU A 131 7.42 -7.27 -22.58
CA LEU A 131 6.04 -6.89 -22.89
C LEU A 131 5.29 -6.36 -21.66
N ARG A 132 5.46 -7.00 -20.50
CA ARG A 132 4.88 -6.53 -19.22
C ARG A 132 5.40 -5.14 -18.83
N SER A 133 6.70 -4.92 -18.99
CA SER A 133 7.33 -3.64 -18.64
C SER A 133 6.89 -2.53 -19.60
N TRP A 134 6.82 -2.83 -20.90
CA TRP A 134 6.35 -1.93 -21.94
C TRP A 134 4.88 -1.53 -21.73
N ALA A 135 3.99 -2.49 -21.48
CA ALA A 135 2.58 -2.20 -21.21
C ALA A 135 2.38 -1.38 -19.94
N ALA A 136 3.10 -1.72 -18.85
CA ALA A 136 3.06 -0.93 -17.62
C ALA A 136 3.54 0.51 -17.85
N ARG A 137 4.57 0.73 -18.69
CA ARG A 137 5.04 2.07 -19.05
C ARG A 137 3.96 2.86 -19.80
N ARG A 138 3.28 2.26 -20.77
CA ARG A 138 2.18 2.90 -21.49
C ARG A 138 1.05 3.34 -20.56
N LEU A 139 0.67 2.48 -19.62
CA LEU A 139 -0.34 2.82 -18.60
C LEU A 139 0.09 3.99 -17.71
N ARG A 140 1.36 4.07 -17.30
CA ARG A 140 1.86 5.21 -16.51
C ARG A 140 1.75 6.53 -17.27
N VAL A 141 2.18 6.54 -18.54
CA VAL A 141 2.10 7.72 -19.39
C VAL A 141 0.63 8.15 -19.54
N ALA A 142 -0.24 7.22 -19.92
CA ALA A 142 -1.65 7.50 -20.10
C ALA A 142 -2.31 8.04 -18.82
N PHE A 143 -2.05 7.40 -17.68
CA PHE A 143 -2.63 7.82 -16.40
C PHE A 143 -2.18 9.22 -15.98
N VAL A 144 -0.89 9.55 -16.12
CA VAL A 144 -0.36 10.88 -15.78
C VAL A 144 -0.93 11.94 -16.71
N GLU A 145 -1.02 11.67 -18.01
CA GLU A 145 -1.62 12.59 -18.98
C GLU A 145 -3.10 12.83 -18.68
N SER A 146 -3.87 11.77 -18.41
CA SER A 146 -5.28 11.88 -18.01
C SER A 146 -5.46 12.68 -16.72
N LEU A 147 -4.61 12.47 -15.70
CA LEU A 147 -4.63 13.29 -14.47
C LEU A 147 -4.35 14.77 -14.75
N ARG A 148 -3.38 15.06 -15.61
CA ARG A 148 -3.04 16.45 -16.01
C ARG A 148 -4.20 17.13 -16.72
N LYS A 149 -4.89 16.45 -17.63
CA LYS A 149 -6.11 16.96 -18.28
C LYS A 149 -7.18 17.32 -17.26
N CYS A 150 -7.30 16.54 -16.18
CA CYS A 150 -8.22 16.83 -15.07
C CYS A 150 -7.71 17.91 -14.10
N GLY A 151 -6.54 18.50 -14.31
CA GLY A 151 -5.97 19.55 -13.46
C GLY A 151 -5.19 19.03 -12.24
N TYR A 152 -4.74 17.78 -12.27
CA TYR A 152 -3.93 17.17 -11.21
C TYR A 152 -2.50 16.91 -11.65
N SER A 153 -1.57 17.03 -10.71
CA SER A 153 -0.19 16.58 -10.87
C SER A 153 -0.13 15.06 -10.94
N GLN A 154 1.02 14.52 -11.30
CA GLN A 154 1.28 13.08 -11.34
C GLN A 154 0.98 12.37 -10.00
N ASP A 155 1.13 13.09 -8.88
CA ASP A 155 0.91 12.57 -7.53
C ASP A 155 -0.53 12.78 -7.04
N GLY A 156 -1.45 13.24 -7.92
CA GLY A 156 -2.84 13.53 -7.57
C GLY A 156 -3.04 14.82 -6.77
N VAL A 157 -1.98 15.62 -6.58
CA VAL A 157 -2.06 16.97 -6.01
C VAL A 157 -2.67 17.92 -7.04
N ARG A 158 -3.62 18.77 -6.64
CA ARG A 158 -4.22 19.74 -7.56
C ARG A 158 -3.17 20.74 -8.06
N ILE A 159 -3.11 20.96 -9.38
CA ILE A 159 -2.29 22.03 -9.95
C ILE A 159 -3.09 23.32 -9.76
N SER A 160 -2.60 24.22 -8.90
CA SER A 160 -3.24 25.53 -8.69
C SER A 160 -3.12 26.35 -9.98
N VAL A 161 -4.23 26.49 -10.71
CA VAL A 161 -4.34 27.48 -11.78
C VAL A 161 -4.88 28.75 -11.12
N ASN A 162 -4.11 29.84 -11.25
CA ASN A 162 -4.27 31.15 -10.61
C ASN A 162 -5.68 31.51 -10.09
N LYS A 163 -5.72 31.83 -8.79
CA LYS A 163 -6.83 32.46 -8.05
C LYS A 163 -7.31 33.77 -8.71
N LYS A 164 -8.10 33.72 -9.78
CA LYS A 164 -8.79 34.91 -10.27
C LYS A 164 -10.30 34.85 -10.15
N ASN A 165 -10.91 33.68 -10.18
CA ASN A 165 -12.37 33.55 -10.10
C ASN A 165 -12.69 32.59 -8.96
N GLY A 166 -13.33 33.07 -7.89
CA GLY A 166 -13.61 32.34 -6.65
C GLY A 166 -14.48 31.08 -6.83
N VAL A 167 -13.90 30.01 -7.36
CA VAL A 167 -14.61 28.80 -7.78
C VAL A 167 -14.07 27.57 -7.07
N PHE A 168 -14.99 26.87 -6.39
CA PHE A 168 -14.94 25.50 -5.86
C PHE A 168 -13.56 24.82 -5.75
N HIS A 169 -13.00 24.80 -4.55
CA HIS A 169 -11.80 24.03 -4.22
C HIS A 169 -12.08 22.51 -4.25
N GLN A 170 -11.88 21.85 -5.40
CA GLN A 170 -11.77 20.39 -5.40
C GLN A 170 -10.51 19.97 -4.62
N PRO A 171 -10.63 19.05 -3.64
CA PRO A 171 -9.51 18.64 -2.80
C PRO A 171 -8.48 17.83 -3.61
N SER A 172 -7.22 17.85 -3.14
CA SER A 172 -6.20 16.93 -3.68
C SER A 172 -6.61 15.48 -3.49
N LEU A 173 -6.31 14.63 -4.48
CA LEU A 173 -6.63 13.21 -4.43
C LEU A 173 -5.75 12.52 -3.38
N LYS A 174 -6.37 11.63 -2.61
CA LYS A 174 -5.73 10.81 -1.58
C LYS A 174 -6.12 9.36 -1.76
N GLY A 175 -5.37 8.48 -1.11
CA GLY A 175 -5.63 7.04 -1.09
C GLY A 175 -4.65 6.27 -1.96
N THR A 176 -5.06 5.10 -2.43
CA THR A 176 -4.20 4.20 -3.21
C THR A 176 -4.87 3.71 -4.48
N VAL A 177 -4.13 3.68 -5.58
CA VAL A 177 -4.58 3.21 -6.90
C VAL A 177 -3.58 2.20 -7.47
N GLN A 178 -4.09 1.08 -7.99
CA GLN A 178 -3.27 0.10 -8.69
C GLN A 178 -3.86 -0.21 -10.06
N ILE A 179 -3.05 -0.01 -11.08
CA ILE A 179 -3.42 -0.25 -12.47
C ILE A 179 -2.74 -1.54 -12.92
N PHE A 180 -3.52 -2.55 -13.24
CA PHE A 180 -3.04 -3.85 -13.67
C PHE A 180 -3.15 -3.97 -15.19
N ALA A 181 -2.01 -4.13 -15.85
CA ALA A 181 -1.97 -4.66 -17.20
C ALA A 181 -2.16 -6.18 -17.12
N ASN A 182 -3.40 -6.63 -17.31
CA ASN A 182 -3.80 -8.03 -17.22
C ASN A 182 -4.50 -8.57 -18.47
N ASN A 183 -4.89 -7.69 -19.41
CA ASN A 183 -5.54 -8.10 -20.65
C ASN A 183 -4.56 -8.02 -21.84
N PRO A 184 -4.29 -9.14 -22.54
CA PRO A 184 -3.44 -9.16 -23.75
C PRO A 184 -3.86 -8.16 -24.83
N SER A 185 -5.14 -7.78 -24.91
CA SER A 185 -5.64 -6.75 -25.83
C SER A 185 -4.89 -5.42 -25.70
N LEU A 186 -4.39 -5.09 -24.50
CA LEU A 186 -3.58 -3.88 -24.26
C LEU A 186 -2.33 -3.82 -25.15
N ILE A 187 -1.78 -4.98 -25.53
CA ILE A 187 -0.58 -5.01 -26.36
C ILE A 187 -0.87 -4.52 -27.77
N LYS A 188 -2.01 -4.93 -28.32
CA LYS A 188 -2.43 -4.56 -29.68
C LYS A 188 -3.19 -3.23 -29.74
N MET A 189 -3.68 -2.75 -28.59
CA MET A 189 -4.44 -1.51 -28.48
C MET A 189 -3.63 -0.30 -28.92
N ARG A 190 -4.22 0.55 -29.77
CA ARG A 190 -3.62 1.82 -30.20
C ARG A 190 -3.53 2.79 -29.03
N ASN A 191 -2.52 3.66 -29.04
CA ASN A 191 -2.29 4.62 -27.96
C ASN A 191 -3.48 5.56 -27.73
N HIS A 192 -4.09 6.06 -28.81
CA HIS A 192 -5.25 6.94 -28.72
C HIS A 192 -6.44 6.28 -28.00
N ASP A 193 -6.72 5.01 -28.27
CA ASP A 193 -7.84 4.30 -27.64
C ASP A 193 -7.54 4.02 -26.16
N LEU A 194 -6.29 3.69 -25.85
CA LEU A 194 -5.80 3.57 -24.48
C LEU A 194 -5.97 4.88 -23.71
N MET A 195 -5.64 6.01 -24.33
CA MET A 195 -5.81 7.35 -23.76
C MET A 195 -7.28 7.64 -23.47
N LYS A 196 -8.19 7.37 -24.42
CA LYS A 196 -9.63 7.55 -24.22
C LYS A 196 -10.17 6.72 -23.05
N GLN A 197 -9.78 5.44 -22.98
CA GLN A 197 -10.18 4.56 -21.88
C GLN A 197 -9.63 5.06 -20.53
N MET A 198 -8.38 5.51 -20.51
CA MET A 198 -7.77 6.05 -19.30
C MET A 198 -8.41 7.36 -18.85
N ASP A 199 -8.70 8.27 -19.78
CA ASP A 199 -9.35 9.56 -19.52
C ASP A 199 -10.70 9.33 -18.82
N PHE A 200 -11.54 8.46 -19.38
CA PHE A 200 -12.81 8.10 -18.75
C PHE A 200 -12.61 7.45 -17.38
N THR A 201 -11.66 6.52 -17.27
CA THR A 201 -11.40 5.80 -16.02
C THR A 201 -10.94 6.74 -14.91
N VAL A 202 -10.10 7.73 -15.23
CA VAL A 202 -9.63 8.76 -14.30
C VAL A 202 -10.77 9.67 -13.86
N GLN A 203 -11.66 10.08 -14.77
CA GLN A 203 -12.84 10.87 -14.38
C GLN A 203 -13.73 10.10 -13.38
N LEU A 204 -13.98 8.82 -13.64
CA LEU A 204 -14.75 7.95 -12.75
C LEU A 204 -14.04 7.75 -11.40
N LEU A 205 -12.72 7.58 -11.41
CA LEU A 205 -11.89 7.48 -10.20
C LEU A 205 -12.01 8.75 -9.35
N ILE A 206 -11.85 9.93 -9.95
CA ILE A 206 -11.95 11.22 -9.26
C ILE A 206 -13.35 11.37 -8.64
N LYS A 207 -14.40 11.06 -9.39
CA LYS A 207 -15.78 11.06 -8.90
C LYS A 207 -15.92 10.17 -7.66
N LYS A 208 -15.39 8.93 -7.70
CA LYS A 208 -15.48 8.01 -6.56
C LYS A 208 -14.68 8.48 -5.33
N LEU A 209 -13.46 8.97 -5.53
CA LEU A 209 -12.63 9.45 -4.40
C LEU A 209 -13.23 10.69 -3.73
N THR A 210 -13.83 11.61 -4.51
CA THR A 210 -14.50 12.80 -3.98
C THR A 210 -15.83 12.48 -3.27
N GLU A 211 -16.61 11.53 -3.79
CA GLU A 211 -17.83 11.01 -3.14
C GLU A 211 -17.51 10.40 -1.77
N THR A 212 -16.47 9.56 -1.68
CA THR A 212 -16.11 8.89 -0.41
C THR A 212 -15.50 9.85 0.60
N GLY A 213 -14.68 10.81 0.15
CA GLY A 213 -14.14 11.84 1.03
C GLY A 213 -15.23 12.69 1.70
N SER A 214 -16.32 12.99 0.97
CA SER A 214 -17.46 13.76 1.49
C SER A 214 -18.31 13.02 2.52
N LYS A 215 -18.40 11.68 2.44
CA LYS A 215 -19.17 10.87 3.41
C LYS A 215 -18.41 10.71 4.73
N ASN A 216 -17.09 10.56 4.67
CA ASN A 216 -16.25 10.41 5.85
C ASN A 216 -16.15 11.68 6.72
N SER A 217 -16.36 12.89 6.15
CA SER A 217 -16.40 14.13 6.95
C SER A 217 -17.69 14.28 7.74
N ARG A 218 -18.84 13.84 7.21
CA ARG A 218 -20.14 13.91 7.91
C ARG A 218 -20.20 12.96 9.11
N ASN A 219 -19.71 11.73 8.97
CA ASN A 219 -19.79 10.74 10.05
C ASN A 219 -18.80 10.99 11.20
N ARG A 220 -17.82 11.88 11.05
CA ARG A 220 -16.80 12.13 12.08
C ARG A 220 -17.29 13.10 13.18
N PHE A 221 -18.44 13.75 13.00
CA PHE A 221 -18.97 14.75 13.92
C PHE A 221 -19.94 14.21 14.99
N ASP A 222 -20.27 12.91 14.96
CA ASP A 222 -21.41 12.36 15.72
C ASP A 222 -21.04 11.51 16.96
N TYR A 223 -19.77 11.48 17.39
CA TYR A 223 -19.30 10.58 18.45
C TYR A 223 -18.69 11.25 19.69
N SER A 224 -18.98 12.53 19.96
CA SER A 224 -18.59 13.19 21.22
C SER A 224 -19.76 13.47 22.18
N GLY A 225 -20.96 12.94 21.91
CA GLY A 225 -22.19 13.34 22.61
C GLY A 225 -22.85 12.35 23.59
N ARG A 226 -22.32 11.15 23.84
CA ARG A 226 -22.97 10.18 24.76
C ARG A 226 -22.00 9.53 25.75
N HIS A 227 -21.58 10.31 26.74
CA HIS A 227 -21.15 9.76 28.02
C HIS A 227 -21.54 10.70 29.15
N GLN A 228 -22.84 10.79 29.46
CA GLN A 228 -23.29 11.14 30.81
C GLN A 228 -24.58 10.40 31.14
N GLY A 229 -24.59 9.75 32.30
CA GLY A 229 -25.78 9.44 33.07
C GLY A 229 -26.39 8.07 32.82
N LYS A 230 -26.07 7.12 33.72
CA LYS A 230 -27.06 6.52 34.63
C LYS A 230 -26.37 5.53 35.58
N ASP A 231 -25.77 6.08 36.63
CA ASP A 231 -25.61 5.34 37.88
C ASP A 231 -27.00 5.12 38.48
N LYS A 232 -27.53 3.91 38.33
CA LYS A 232 -28.70 3.47 39.11
C LYS A 232 -28.21 3.02 40.47
N LYS A 233 -28.45 3.87 41.48
CA LYS A 233 -28.39 3.52 42.90
C LYS A 233 -29.29 2.28 43.14
N ARG A 234 -28.69 1.21 43.66
CA ARG A 234 -29.42 0.14 44.36
C ARG A 234 -29.63 0.61 45.79
N THR A 235 -30.88 0.81 46.18
CA THR A 235 -31.29 0.82 47.58
C THR A 235 -31.85 -0.56 47.93
N PHE A 236 -31.54 -0.95 49.17
CA PHE A 236 -31.82 -2.22 49.82
C PHE A 236 -33.30 -2.57 49.91
#